data_AF-A0A4Y4XM18-F1
#
_entry.id   AF-A0A4Y4XM18-F1
#
_cell.length_a   1.000
_cell.length_b   1.000
_cell.length_c   1.000
_cell.angle_alpha   90.00
_cell.angle_beta   90.00
_cell.angle_gamma   90.00
#
_symmetry.space_group_name_H-M   'P 1'
#
loop_
_entity.id
_entity.type
_entity.pdbx_description
1 polymer ?
#
loop_
_entity_poly.entity_id
_entity_poly.type
_entity_poly.pdbx_seq_one_letter_code
_entity_poly.pdbx_strand_id
1 'polypeptide(L)'
;MSDIGEFGIVFLMFMIGIEFNFDKLKSIKQEVLVFGLLQVVLCALIAFLVGYFVLGLSPIFSLVLGMGLSLSSTAIVLKFFEDSKQLSTPMGKSAVGILIFQDIAAIPMLLILTILGSKDSNVNLLILKTFISAGIILVLLLLPGKKGANLILEQAKDTRLPEIFIGTILVIVCSAAGLSHFFGFSMSLGAFIVGMAISKSRYKINVQEEFAQLKNLFLALFFITIGMQINVNFFMEKFFVVIFLLILVMGFKTAIIYALLRFFRDAKTAIKTALSLAQIGEFSFVIFLNSGSHQLFNLQEKKGILGFLHQKNILNIAQNDIHQLLILMVVFSMLATPFILKYLESIAQFILHQKSQENEPAKK
;
A
#
# COMPACT_ATOMS: atom_id res chain seq x y z
N MET A 1 13.03 -2.88 19.40
CA MET A 1 11.83 -3.59 18.86
C MET A 1 11.37 -3.04 17.51
N SER A 2 11.75 -1.81 17.11
CA SER A 2 11.58 -1.27 15.75
C SER A 2 12.15 -2.17 14.66
N ASP A 3 13.32 -2.76 14.92
CA ASP A 3 14.12 -3.41 13.88
C ASP A 3 13.53 -4.75 13.43
N ILE A 4 12.84 -5.49 14.33
CA ILE A 4 12.17 -6.76 14.01
C ILE A 4 10.99 -6.53 13.06
N GLY A 5 10.23 -5.47 13.28
CA GLY A 5 9.11 -5.08 12.41
C GLY A 5 9.57 -4.71 11.00
N GLU A 6 10.72 -4.03 10.91
CA GLU A 6 11.32 -3.61 9.65
C GLU A 6 11.80 -4.80 8.81
N PHE A 7 12.38 -5.83 9.43
CA PHE A 7 12.70 -7.09 8.76
C PHE A 7 11.46 -7.80 8.23
N GLY A 8 10.35 -7.82 8.98
CA GLY A 8 9.08 -8.38 8.50
C GLY A 8 8.58 -7.68 7.22
N ILE A 9 8.69 -6.35 7.17
CA ILE A 9 8.34 -5.56 5.97
C ILE A 9 9.30 -5.89 4.82
N VAL A 10 10.61 -5.97 5.06
CA VAL A 10 11.61 -6.35 4.04
C VAL A 10 11.26 -7.68 3.36
N PHE A 11 10.96 -8.73 4.13
CA PHE A 11 10.63 -10.03 3.57
C PHE A 11 9.26 -10.06 2.88
N LEU A 12 8.28 -9.32 3.39
CA LEU A 12 6.99 -9.15 2.73
C LEU A 12 7.17 -8.51 1.34
N MET A 13 7.97 -7.44 1.27
CA MET A 13 8.25 -6.69 0.04
C MET A 13 9.01 -7.52 -0.98
N PHE A 14 9.94 -8.34 -0.51
CA PHE A 14 10.60 -9.35 -1.33
C PHE A 14 9.61 -10.35 -1.95
N MET A 15 8.70 -10.91 -1.14
CA MET A 15 7.70 -11.87 -1.63
C MET A 15 6.79 -11.26 -2.69
N ILE A 16 6.32 -10.03 -2.46
CA ILE A 16 5.52 -9.29 -3.45
C ILE A 16 6.34 -9.09 -4.74
N GLY A 17 7.63 -8.74 -4.62
CA GLY A 17 8.54 -8.64 -5.76
C GLY A 17 8.64 -9.93 -6.57
N ILE A 18 8.69 -11.09 -5.92
CA ILE A 18 8.75 -12.40 -6.60
C ILE A 18 7.44 -12.76 -7.31
N GLU A 19 6.31 -12.41 -6.72
CA GLU A 19 4.99 -12.64 -7.32
C GLU A 19 4.74 -11.76 -8.55
N PHE A 20 5.52 -10.68 -8.69
CA PHE A 20 5.43 -9.76 -9.81
C PHE A 20 5.73 -10.46 -11.16
N ASN A 21 4.67 -10.69 -11.94
CA ASN A 21 4.74 -11.35 -13.25
C ASN A 21 4.52 -10.34 -14.39
N PHE A 22 5.60 -10.02 -15.11
CA PHE A 22 5.57 -9.08 -16.25
C PHE A 22 4.71 -9.55 -17.42
N ASP A 23 4.59 -10.86 -17.66
CA ASP A 23 3.77 -11.37 -18.77
C ASP A 23 2.29 -11.33 -18.42
N LYS A 24 1.94 -11.58 -17.15
CA LYS A 24 0.56 -11.37 -16.65
C LYS A 24 0.16 -9.90 -16.80
N LEU A 25 1.08 -8.96 -16.50
CA LEU A 25 0.87 -7.52 -16.67
C LEU A 25 0.43 -7.13 -18.07
N LYS A 26 1.04 -7.72 -19.11
CA LYS A 26 0.70 -7.43 -20.51
C LYS A 26 -0.75 -7.78 -20.85
N SER A 27 -1.28 -8.85 -20.25
CA SER A 27 -2.66 -9.30 -20.48
C SER A 27 -3.72 -8.44 -19.79
N ILE A 28 -3.34 -7.70 -18.74
CA ILE A 28 -4.20 -6.76 -17.98
C ILE A 28 -3.67 -5.32 -18.05
N LYS A 29 -3.05 -4.95 -19.18
CA LYS A 29 -2.35 -3.65 -19.34
C LYS A 29 -3.28 -2.46 -19.13
N GLN A 30 -4.55 -2.58 -19.49
CA GLN A 30 -5.53 -1.50 -19.31
C GLN A 30 -5.85 -1.32 -17.82
N GLU A 31 -6.06 -2.41 -17.10
CA GLU A 31 -6.33 -2.39 -15.67
C GLU A 31 -5.16 -1.79 -14.89
N VAL A 32 -3.92 -2.15 -15.27
CA VAL A 32 -2.72 -1.63 -14.60
C VAL A 32 -2.47 -0.17 -14.97
N LEU A 33 -2.32 0.15 -16.26
CA LEU A 33 -1.83 1.46 -16.69
C LEU A 33 -2.91 2.54 -16.69
N VAL A 34 -4.16 2.18 -16.96
CA VAL A 34 -5.25 3.17 -17.01
C VAL A 34 -5.96 3.20 -15.66
N PHE A 35 -6.52 2.08 -15.21
CA PHE A 35 -7.31 2.09 -13.96
C PHE A 35 -6.41 2.33 -12.75
N GLY A 36 -5.27 1.65 -12.67
CA GLY A 36 -4.30 1.84 -11.59
C GLY A 36 -3.78 3.28 -11.51
N LEU A 37 -3.27 3.83 -12.62
CA LEU A 37 -2.78 5.21 -12.67
C LEU A 37 -3.85 6.22 -12.28
N LEU A 38 -5.02 6.15 -12.92
CA LEU A 38 -6.11 7.07 -12.63
C LEU A 38 -6.58 6.93 -11.19
N GLN A 39 -6.65 5.71 -10.65
CA GLN A 39 -7.07 5.49 -9.28
C GLN A 39 -6.09 6.10 -8.30
N VAL A 40 -4.79 5.81 -8.44
CA VAL A 40 -3.76 6.34 -7.54
C VAL A 40 -3.73 7.86 -7.59
N VAL A 41 -3.66 8.43 -8.80
CA VAL A 41 -3.56 9.89 -8.98
C VAL A 41 -4.83 10.59 -8.49
N LEU A 42 -6.02 10.11 -8.85
CA LEU A 42 -7.28 10.74 -8.43
C LEU A 42 -7.51 10.59 -6.93
N CYS A 43 -7.29 9.39 -6.35
CA CYS A 43 -7.42 9.21 -4.91
C CYS A 43 -6.44 10.11 -4.15
N ALA A 44 -5.15 10.14 -4.56
CA ALA A 44 -4.16 10.96 -3.90
C ALA A 44 -4.45 12.46 -4.05
N LEU A 45 -4.84 12.92 -5.25
CA LEU A 45 -5.14 14.32 -5.51
C LEU A 45 -6.40 14.79 -4.77
N ILE A 46 -7.49 14.03 -4.83
CA ILE A 46 -8.74 14.43 -4.17
C ILE A 46 -8.55 14.39 -2.65
N ALA A 47 -7.86 13.36 -2.11
CA ALA A 47 -7.52 13.32 -0.69
C ALA A 47 -6.58 14.47 -0.27
N PHE A 48 -5.63 14.87 -1.12
CA PHE A 48 -4.80 16.06 -0.89
C PHE A 48 -5.66 17.33 -0.84
N LEU A 49 -6.55 17.53 -1.81
CA LEU A 49 -7.40 18.72 -1.88
C LEU A 49 -8.34 18.80 -0.67
N VAL A 50 -8.94 17.67 -0.28
CA VAL A 50 -9.76 17.58 0.93
C VAL A 50 -8.90 17.85 2.18
N GLY A 51 -7.71 17.24 2.27
CA GLY A 51 -6.76 17.49 3.36
C GLY A 51 -6.40 18.97 3.52
N TYR A 52 -6.06 19.62 2.42
CA TYR A 52 -5.58 20.99 2.43
C TYR A 52 -6.71 22.00 2.61
N PHE A 53 -7.76 21.93 1.78
CA PHE A 53 -8.81 22.95 1.75
C PHE A 53 -9.94 22.70 2.77
N VAL A 54 -10.28 21.43 3.03
CA VAL A 54 -11.41 21.09 3.91
C VAL A 54 -10.91 20.85 5.33
N LEU A 55 -9.88 20.01 5.50
CA LEU A 55 -9.34 19.67 6.80
C LEU A 55 -8.36 20.73 7.34
N GLY A 56 -7.74 21.53 6.47
CA GLY A 56 -6.78 22.58 6.88
C GLY A 56 -5.41 22.04 7.27
N LEU A 57 -5.01 20.90 6.70
CA LEU A 57 -3.70 20.29 6.94
C LEU A 57 -2.61 21.06 6.18
N SER A 58 -1.36 20.98 6.63
CA SER A 58 -0.24 21.53 5.84
C SER A 58 -0.15 20.85 4.46
N PRO A 59 0.44 21.50 3.43
CA PRO A 59 0.60 20.90 2.11
C PRO A 59 1.33 19.55 2.15
N ILE A 60 2.41 19.46 2.93
CA ILE A 60 3.19 18.23 3.08
C ILE A 60 2.34 17.14 3.73
N PHE A 61 1.63 17.45 4.82
CA PHE A 61 0.79 16.45 5.47
C PHE A 61 -0.38 16.02 4.57
N SER A 62 -1.00 16.95 3.84
CA SER A 62 -2.06 16.63 2.86
C SER A 62 -1.56 15.69 1.76
N LEU A 63 -0.30 15.86 1.33
CA LEU A 63 0.32 15.00 0.32
C LEU A 63 0.60 13.60 0.89
N VAL A 64 1.17 13.53 2.09
CA VAL A 64 1.40 12.25 2.81
C VAL A 64 0.08 11.51 2.99
N LEU A 65 -0.97 12.21 3.43
CA LEU A 65 -2.30 11.65 3.62
C LEU A 65 -2.87 11.14 2.29
N GLY A 66 -2.79 11.93 1.22
CA GLY A 66 -3.27 11.53 -0.10
C GLY A 66 -2.55 10.31 -0.66
N MET A 67 -1.21 10.27 -0.57
CA MET A 67 -0.41 9.12 -0.99
C MET A 67 -0.80 7.87 -0.19
N GLY A 68 -0.84 7.95 1.15
CA GLY A 68 -1.21 6.82 1.99
C GLY A 68 -2.63 6.31 1.72
N LEU A 69 -3.63 7.20 1.66
CA LEU A 69 -5.03 6.79 1.43
C LEU A 69 -5.26 6.19 0.03
N SER A 70 -4.43 6.53 -0.95
CA SER A 70 -4.55 5.97 -2.31
C SER A 70 -4.24 4.47 -2.39
N LEU A 71 -3.48 3.93 -1.44
CA LEU A 71 -2.97 2.56 -1.46
C LEU A 71 -3.91 1.60 -0.72
N SER A 72 -4.10 0.39 -1.26
CA SER A 72 -4.94 -0.67 -0.72
C SER A 72 -4.07 -1.88 -0.33
N SER A 73 -4.61 -2.81 0.46
CA SER A 73 -3.85 -4.01 0.84
C SER A 73 -3.89 -5.06 -0.24
N THR A 74 -2.74 -5.37 -0.84
CA THR A 74 -2.63 -6.35 -1.93
C THR A 74 -2.78 -7.76 -1.39
N ALA A 75 -2.13 -8.08 -0.27
CA ALA A 75 -2.13 -9.43 0.31
C ALA A 75 -3.55 -9.94 0.63
N ILE A 76 -4.37 -9.10 1.27
CA ILE A 76 -5.73 -9.49 1.69
C ILE A 76 -6.64 -9.73 0.46
N VAL A 77 -6.59 -8.80 -0.49
CA VAL A 77 -7.48 -8.84 -1.66
C VAL A 77 -7.08 -9.94 -2.61
N LEU A 78 -5.79 -10.07 -2.92
CA LEU A 78 -5.29 -11.10 -3.82
C LEU A 78 -5.62 -12.49 -3.26
N LYS A 79 -5.38 -12.71 -1.96
CA LYS A 79 -5.69 -13.98 -1.29
C LYS A 79 -7.18 -14.31 -1.39
N PHE A 80 -8.06 -13.34 -1.16
CA PHE A 80 -9.51 -13.54 -1.32
C PHE A 80 -9.89 -13.92 -2.75
N PHE A 81 -9.38 -13.23 -3.77
CA PHE A 81 -9.68 -13.53 -5.18
C PHE A 81 -9.09 -14.88 -5.64
N GLU A 82 -7.97 -15.30 -5.07
CA GLU A 82 -7.39 -16.63 -5.27
C GLU A 82 -8.27 -17.72 -4.66
N ASP A 83 -8.60 -17.60 -3.37
CA ASP A 83 -9.39 -18.59 -2.64
C ASP A 83 -10.81 -18.74 -3.20
N SER A 84 -11.40 -17.62 -3.67
CA SER A 84 -12.70 -17.62 -4.34
C SER A 84 -12.65 -17.97 -5.84
N LYS A 85 -11.46 -18.21 -6.42
CA LYS A 85 -11.25 -18.49 -7.85
C LYS A 85 -11.78 -17.39 -8.78
N GLN A 86 -11.81 -16.14 -8.31
CA GLN A 86 -12.37 -15.00 -9.04
C GLN A 86 -11.33 -14.13 -9.76
N LEU A 87 -10.04 -14.50 -9.74
CA LEU A 87 -8.96 -13.73 -10.39
C LEU A 87 -9.21 -13.44 -11.88
N SER A 88 -9.81 -14.37 -12.61
CA SER A 88 -10.05 -14.25 -14.05
C SER A 88 -11.29 -13.43 -14.40
N THR A 89 -12.11 -13.07 -13.42
CA THR A 89 -13.33 -12.26 -13.61
C THR A 89 -13.00 -10.81 -13.94
N PRO A 90 -13.90 -10.04 -14.55
CA PRO A 90 -13.68 -8.61 -14.80
C PRO A 90 -13.36 -7.80 -13.53
N MET A 91 -14.03 -8.12 -12.40
CA MET A 91 -13.76 -7.48 -11.12
C MET A 91 -12.39 -7.88 -10.55
N GLY A 92 -12.02 -9.16 -10.65
CA GLY A 92 -10.72 -9.67 -10.18
C GLY A 92 -9.57 -9.08 -10.97
N LYS A 93 -9.67 -9.05 -12.31
CA LYS A 93 -8.67 -8.40 -13.18
C LYS A 93 -8.51 -6.92 -12.86
N SER A 94 -9.64 -6.19 -12.69
CA SER A 94 -9.60 -4.76 -12.37
C SER A 94 -8.98 -4.49 -11.00
N ALA A 95 -9.37 -5.26 -9.98
CA ALA A 95 -8.80 -5.14 -8.63
C ALA A 95 -7.30 -5.43 -8.63
N VAL A 96 -6.90 -6.57 -9.18
CA VAL A 96 -5.49 -7.00 -9.24
C VAL A 96 -4.64 -6.03 -10.07
N GLY A 97 -5.15 -5.54 -11.21
CA GLY A 97 -4.42 -4.57 -12.02
C GLY A 97 -4.16 -3.25 -11.29
N ILE A 98 -5.18 -2.73 -10.57
CA ILE A 98 -5.03 -1.54 -9.74
C ILE A 98 -4.01 -1.78 -8.61
N LEU A 99 -4.12 -2.90 -7.89
CA LEU A 99 -3.19 -3.25 -6.80
C LEU A 99 -1.73 -3.35 -7.28
N ILE A 100 -1.50 -3.99 -8.43
CA ILE A 100 -0.15 -4.07 -9.02
C ILE A 100 0.39 -2.67 -9.31
N PHE A 101 -0.44 -1.76 -9.85
CA PHE A 101 0.00 -0.39 -10.08
C PHE A 101 0.27 0.35 -8.77
N GLN A 102 -0.54 0.16 -7.72
CA GLN A 102 -0.32 0.73 -6.39
C GLN A 102 1.03 0.29 -5.80
N ASP A 103 1.35 -1.01 -5.88
CA ASP A 103 2.63 -1.55 -5.41
C ASP A 103 3.82 -0.90 -6.16
N ILE A 104 3.69 -0.69 -7.47
CA ILE A 104 4.70 0.02 -8.26
C ILE A 104 4.78 1.49 -7.85
N ALA A 105 3.64 2.15 -7.64
CA ALA A 105 3.54 3.56 -7.28
C ALA A 105 4.04 3.85 -5.85
N ALA A 106 4.02 2.86 -4.96
CA ALA A 106 4.57 2.98 -3.62
C ALA A 106 6.07 3.35 -3.63
N ILE A 107 6.83 2.88 -4.63
CA ILE A 107 8.26 3.18 -4.78
C ILE A 107 8.52 4.69 -4.93
N PRO A 108 8.00 5.38 -5.98
CA PRO A 108 8.20 6.82 -6.10
C PRO A 108 7.55 7.60 -4.96
N MET A 109 6.47 7.11 -4.34
CA MET A 109 5.89 7.76 -3.16
C MET A 109 6.84 7.75 -1.96
N LEU A 110 7.45 6.61 -1.65
CA LEU A 110 8.45 6.50 -0.57
C LEU A 110 9.66 7.39 -0.86
N LEU A 111 10.09 7.45 -2.12
CA LEU A 111 11.15 8.34 -2.58
C LEU A 111 10.82 9.81 -2.33
N ILE A 112 9.61 10.24 -2.68
CA ILE A 112 9.11 11.60 -2.42
C ILE A 112 9.13 11.89 -0.91
N LEU A 113 8.74 10.94 -0.06
CA LEU A 113 8.77 11.12 1.39
C LEU A 113 10.17 11.31 1.94
N THR A 114 11.14 10.52 1.48
CA THR A 114 12.55 10.68 1.87
C THR A 114 13.07 12.06 1.50
N ILE A 115 12.72 12.56 0.31
CA ILE A 115 13.09 13.92 -0.14
C ILE A 115 12.45 14.96 0.78
N LEU A 116 11.15 14.84 1.06
CA LEU A 116 10.42 15.79 1.91
C LEU A 116 10.87 15.77 3.38
N GLY A 117 11.34 14.62 3.87
CA GLY A 117 11.89 14.44 5.22
C GLY A 117 13.32 14.94 5.40
N SER A 118 14.02 15.26 4.30
CA SER A 118 15.39 15.76 4.36
C SER A 118 15.44 17.26 4.68
N LYS A 119 16.34 17.67 5.58
CA LYS A 119 16.56 19.08 5.97
C LYS A 119 17.53 19.83 5.06
N ASP A 120 17.88 19.23 3.92
CA ASP A 120 18.93 19.74 3.04
C ASP A 120 18.44 20.97 2.25
N SER A 121 19.26 22.02 2.22
CA SER A 121 18.86 23.35 1.76
C SER A 121 18.72 23.47 0.23
N ASN A 122 19.28 22.52 -0.53
CA ASN A 122 19.26 22.52 -2.00
C ASN A 122 18.37 21.39 -2.53
N VAL A 123 17.06 21.66 -2.60
CA VAL A 123 16.04 20.72 -3.09
C VAL A 123 16.36 20.21 -4.51
N ASN A 124 16.87 21.06 -5.40
CA ASN A 124 17.25 20.65 -6.77
C ASN A 124 18.42 19.66 -6.79
N LEU A 125 19.43 19.88 -5.95
CA LEU A 125 20.57 18.97 -5.82
C LEU A 125 20.13 17.63 -5.21
N LEU A 126 19.21 17.69 -4.25
CA LEU A 126 18.68 16.50 -3.59
C LEU A 126 17.83 15.67 -4.55
N ILE A 127 16.94 16.29 -5.33
CA ILE A 127 16.17 15.59 -6.38
C ILE A 127 17.13 14.93 -7.38
N LEU A 128 18.14 15.66 -7.87
CA LEU A 128 19.10 15.12 -8.83
C LEU A 128 19.90 13.94 -8.22
N LYS A 129 20.41 14.09 -7.00
CA LYS A 129 21.13 13.04 -6.27
C LYS A 129 20.24 11.82 -6.05
N THR A 130 19.00 12.02 -5.64
CA THR A 130 18.03 10.94 -5.40
C THR A 130 17.68 10.23 -6.71
N PHE A 131 17.51 10.95 -7.82
CA PHE A 131 17.22 10.34 -9.12
C PHE A 131 18.40 9.51 -9.64
N ILE A 132 19.63 10.02 -9.47
CA ILE A 132 20.86 9.30 -9.81
C ILE A 132 21.02 8.06 -8.93
N SER A 133 20.89 8.20 -7.60
CA SER A 133 20.98 7.07 -6.66
C SER A 133 19.91 6.00 -6.94
N ALA A 134 18.68 6.42 -7.26
CA ALA A 134 17.62 5.49 -7.65
C ALA A 134 17.96 4.74 -8.94
N GLY A 135 18.47 5.46 -9.96
CA GLY A 135 18.94 4.86 -11.20
C GLY A 135 20.06 3.85 -10.97
N ILE A 136 21.06 4.21 -10.16
CA ILE A 136 22.19 3.36 -9.79
C ILE A 136 21.70 2.09 -9.08
N ILE A 137 20.81 2.20 -8.09
CA ILE A 137 20.25 1.04 -7.38
C ILE A 137 19.44 0.15 -8.31
N LEU A 138 18.61 0.73 -9.17
CA LEU A 138 17.78 -0.02 -10.08
C LEU A 138 18.65 -0.82 -11.06
N VAL A 139 19.74 -0.21 -11.55
CA VAL A 139 20.77 -0.86 -12.37
C VAL A 139 21.51 -1.95 -11.56
N LEU A 140 21.98 -1.64 -10.35
CA LEU A 140 22.74 -2.54 -9.48
C LEU A 140 21.93 -3.71 -8.91
N LEU A 141 20.61 -3.58 -8.78
CA LEU A 141 19.76 -4.67 -8.28
C LEU A 141 19.12 -5.45 -9.43
N LEU A 142 18.78 -4.82 -10.56
CA LEU A 142 18.17 -5.54 -11.70
C LEU A 142 19.19 -6.18 -12.64
N LEU A 143 20.33 -5.54 -12.96
CA LEU A 143 21.32 -6.11 -13.89
C LEU A 143 22.08 -7.30 -13.27
N PRO A 144 22.64 -7.19 -12.04
CA PRO A 144 23.25 -8.31 -11.34
C PRO A 144 22.20 -9.29 -10.81
N GLY A 145 20.98 -8.85 -10.47
CA GLY A 145 19.93 -9.73 -9.98
C GLY A 145 19.56 -10.84 -10.95
N LYS A 146 19.70 -10.63 -12.27
CA LYS A 146 19.51 -11.72 -13.25
C LYS A 146 20.74 -12.61 -13.42
N LYS A 147 21.98 -12.11 -13.33
CA LYS A 147 23.18 -12.94 -13.56
C LYS A 147 23.80 -13.44 -12.26
N GLY A 148 24.10 -12.53 -11.33
CA GLY A 148 24.65 -12.83 -10.01
C GLY A 148 23.72 -13.70 -9.16
N ALA A 149 22.44 -13.32 -9.00
CA ALA A 149 21.52 -14.16 -8.22
C ALA A 149 21.33 -15.53 -8.88
N ASN A 150 21.28 -15.62 -10.21
CA ASN A 150 21.22 -16.92 -10.90
C ASN A 150 22.45 -17.78 -10.65
N LEU A 151 23.66 -17.22 -10.65
CA LEU A 151 24.90 -17.98 -10.40
C LEU A 151 24.97 -18.48 -8.96
N ILE A 152 24.64 -17.62 -7.99
CA ILE A 152 24.69 -17.99 -6.57
C ILE A 152 23.55 -18.98 -6.24
N LEU A 153 22.35 -18.77 -6.79
CA LEU A 153 21.22 -19.71 -6.62
C LEU A 153 21.44 -21.03 -7.36
N GLU A 154 22.20 -21.05 -8.46
CA GLU A 154 22.62 -22.30 -9.13
C GLU A 154 23.50 -23.13 -8.20
N GLN A 155 24.56 -22.52 -7.66
CA GLN A 155 25.47 -23.17 -6.73
C GLN A 155 24.74 -23.66 -5.47
N ALA A 156 23.83 -22.84 -4.93
CA ALA A 156 23.04 -23.22 -3.77
C ALA A 156 22.08 -24.39 -4.09
N LYS A 157 21.41 -24.37 -5.25
CA LYS A 157 20.52 -25.45 -5.67
C LYS A 157 21.27 -26.76 -5.90
N ASP A 158 22.49 -26.69 -6.43
CA ASP A 158 23.32 -27.87 -6.69
C ASP A 158 23.69 -28.63 -5.40
N THR A 159 23.70 -27.95 -4.24
CA THR A 159 23.88 -28.62 -2.93
C THR A 159 22.71 -29.54 -2.55
N ARG A 160 21.53 -29.38 -3.18
CA ARG A 160 20.27 -30.10 -2.88
C ARG A 160 19.81 -30.02 -1.42
N LEU A 161 20.35 -29.07 -0.64
CA LEU A 161 19.94 -28.80 0.73
C LEU A 161 19.03 -27.56 0.74
N PRO A 162 17.73 -27.70 1.08
CA PRO A 162 16.79 -26.57 1.15
C PRO A 162 17.29 -25.43 2.06
N GLU A 163 17.99 -25.76 3.14
CA GLU A 163 18.49 -24.80 4.13
C GLU A 163 19.55 -23.87 3.52
N ILE A 164 20.46 -24.40 2.68
CA ILE A 164 21.49 -23.61 2.00
C ILE A 164 20.83 -22.71 0.95
N PHE A 165 19.81 -23.20 0.26
CA PHE A 165 19.06 -22.43 -0.72
C PHE A 165 18.31 -21.27 -0.07
N ILE A 166 17.58 -21.52 1.02
CA ILE A 166 16.89 -20.47 1.80
C ILE A 166 17.90 -19.46 2.38
N GLY A 167 18.99 -19.94 2.99
CA GLY A 167 20.04 -19.07 3.54
C GLY A 167 20.64 -18.13 2.48
N THR A 168 20.86 -18.64 1.27
CA THR A 168 21.34 -17.85 0.14
C THR A 168 20.35 -16.74 -0.25
N ILE A 169 19.05 -17.06 -0.31
CA ILE A 169 18.01 -16.08 -0.61
C ILE A 169 17.97 -15.00 0.47
N LEU A 170 18.03 -15.38 1.75
CA LEU A 170 18.05 -14.43 2.86
C LEU A 170 19.24 -13.47 2.76
N VAL A 171 20.44 -13.99 2.44
CA VAL A 171 21.64 -13.15 2.23
C VAL A 171 21.43 -12.18 1.06
N ILE A 172 20.86 -12.63 -0.05
CA ILE A 172 20.56 -11.77 -1.22
C ILE A 172 19.59 -10.65 -0.82
N VAL A 173 18.51 -10.99 -0.11
CA VAL A 173 17.49 -10.02 0.32
C VAL A 173 18.07 -9.01 1.31
N CYS A 174 18.77 -9.47 2.35
CA CYS A 174 19.42 -8.60 3.33
C CYS A 174 20.49 -7.71 2.70
N SER A 175 21.26 -8.23 1.74
CA SER A 175 22.26 -7.45 1.01
C SER A 175 21.59 -6.36 0.17
N ALA A 176 20.52 -6.67 -0.56
CA ALA A 176 19.78 -5.70 -1.36
C ALA A 176 19.11 -4.63 -0.47
N ALA A 177 18.54 -5.02 0.66
CA ALA A 177 17.96 -4.12 1.65
C ALA A 177 19.01 -3.16 2.22
N GLY A 178 20.17 -3.69 2.66
CA GLY A 178 21.28 -2.89 3.17
C GLY A 178 21.87 -1.95 2.13
N LEU A 179 21.98 -2.39 0.87
CA LEU A 179 22.46 -1.57 -0.24
C LEU A 179 21.47 -0.44 -0.55
N SER A 180 20.16 -0.71 -0.53
CA SER A 180 19.12 0.32 -0.65
C SER A 180 19.22 1.37 0.46
N HIS A 181 19.38 0.91 1.70
CA HIS A 181 19.56 1.78 2.86
C HIS A 181 20.82 2.64 2.78
N PHE A 182 21.94 2.07 2.30
CA PHE A 182 23.20 2.80 2.11
C PHE A 182 23.06 3.99 1.16
N PHE A 183 22.25 3.87 0.11
CA PHE A 183 21.97 4.97 -0.81
C PHE A 183 20.86 5.93 -0.33
N GLY A 184 20.39 5.77 0.92
CA GLY A 184 19.41 6.64 1.55
C GLY A 184 17.95 6.30 1.23
N PHE A 185 17.67 5.09 0.74
CA PHE A 185 16.30 4.61 0.49
C PHE A 185 15.83 3.64 1.58
N SER A 186 14.55 3.28 1.57
CA SER A 186 14.04 2.28 2.50
C SER A 186 14.63 0.88 2.23
N MET A 187 14.81 0.08 3.28
CA MET A 187 15.23 -1.32 3.15
C MET A 187 14.22 -2.16 2.36
N SER A 188 12.93 -1.84 2.50
CA SER A 188 11.82 -2.44 1.75
C SER A 188 11.97 -2.29 0.23
N LEU A 189 12.48 -1.16 -0.25
CA LEU A 189 12.65 -0.91 -1.68
C LEU A 189 13.67 -1.88 -2.29
N GLY A 190 14.82 -2.07 -1.64
CA GLY A 190 15.85 -3.00 -2.10
C GLY A 190 15.34 -4.43 -2.18
N ALA A 191 14.59 -4.85 -1.15
CA ALA A 191 13.98 -6.16 -1.08
C ALA A 191 12.96 -6.42 -2.21
N PHE A 192 12.11 -5.42 -2.51
CA PHE A 192 11.16 -5.49 -3.60
C PHE A 192 11.85 -5.60 -4.97
N ILE A 193 12.86 -4.75 -5.23
CA ILE A 193 13.57 -4.74 -6.52
C ILE A 193 14.30 -6.07 -6.75
N VAL A 194 14.96 -6.63 -5.73
CA VAL A 194 15.64 -7.92 -5.89
C VAL A 194 14.63 -9.08 -6.06
N GLY A 195 13.49 -9.04 -5.37
CA GLY A 195 12.40 -9.98 -5.60
C GLY A 195 11.90 -9.95 -7.04
N MET A 196 11.72 -8.75 -7.61
CA MET A 196 11.34 -8.54 -9.01
C MET A 196 12.43 -9.03 -9.98
N ALA A 197 13.71 -8.91 -9.63
CA ALA A 197 14.79 -9.46 -10.44
C ALA A 197 14.74 -10.99 -10.47
N ILE A 198 14.49 -11.63 -9.31
CA ILE A 198 14.36 -13.08 -9.16
C ILE A 198 13.10 -13.61 -9.86
N SER A 199 12.01 -12.83 -9.92
CA SER A 199 10.77 -13.23 -10.60
C SER A 199 10.93 -13.51 -12.10
N LYS A 200 11.99 -12.98 -12.72
CA LYS A 200 12.36 -13.23 -14.13
C LYS A 200 13.39 -14.36 -14.30
N SER A 201 13.80 -14.99 -13.22
CA SER A 201 14.84 -16.01 -13.20
C SER A 201 14.26 -17.42 -13.35
N ARG A 202 15.10 -18.39 -13.75
CA ARG A 202 14.70 -19.81 -13.84
C ARG A 202 14.38 -20.44 -12.47
N TYR A 203 14.82 -19.79 -11.38
CA TYR A 203 14.63 -20.27 -10.01
C TYR A 203 13.37 -19.72 -9.35
N LYS A 204 12.59 -18.87 -10.02
CA LYS A 204 11.36 -18.29 -9.46
C LYS A 204 10.49 -19.32 -8.74
N ILE A 205 10.19 -20.44 -9.40
CA ILE A 205 9.30 -21.48 -8.85
C ILE A 205 9.92 -22.10 -7.59
N ASN A 206 11.20 -22.44 -7.63
CA ASN A 206 11.90 -22.97 -6.45
C ASN A 206 11.88 -21.97 -5.29
N VAL A 207 12.14 -20.69 -5.55
CA VAL A 207 12.07 -19.67 -4.50
C VAL A 207 10.65 -19.54 -3.97
N GLN A 208 9.62 -19.55 -4.82
CA GLN A 208 8.22 -19.48 -4.40
C GLN A 208 7.81 -20.67 -3.55
N GLU A 209 8.23 -21.89 -3.90
CA GLU A 209 7.92 -23.11 -3.15
C GLU A 209 8.54 -23.09 -1.75
N GLU A 210 9.84 -22.77 -1.66
CA GLU A 210 10.57 -22.74 -0.40
C GLU A 210 10.09 -21.58 0.50
N PHE A 211 9.83 -20.41 -0.08
CA PHE A 211 9.35 -19.25 0.68
C PHE A 211 7.84 -19.22 0.91
N ALA A 212 7.04 -20.10 0.30
CA ALA A 212 5.59 -20.12 0.53
C ALA A 212 5.24 -20.31 2.01
N GLN A 213 5.99 -21.16 2.71
CA GLN A 213 5.82 -21.41 4.14
C GLN A 213 6.25 -20.20 4.98
N LEU A 214 7.37 -19.57 4.60
CA LEU A 214 7.87 -18.36 5.25
C LEU A 214 7.00 -17.13 5.02
N LYS A 215 6.33 -17.03 3.86
CA LYS A 215 5.42 -15.92 3.53
C LYS A 215 4.33 -15.78 4.59
N ASN A 216 3.68 -16.88 4.96
CA ASN A 216 2.63 -16.85 5.96
C ASN A 216 3.17 -16.45 7.34
N LEU A 217 4.38 -16.90 7.69
CA LEU A 217 5.06 -16.50 8.91
C LEU A 217 5.40 -15.00 8.92
N PHE A 218 5.98 -14.46 7.84
CA PHE A 218 6.31 -13.05 7.74
C PHE A 218 5.08 -12.14 7.70
N LEU A 219 4.01 -12.57 7.02
CA LEU A 219 2.72 -11.90 7.09
C LEU A 219 2.17 -11.88 8.51
N ALA A 220 2.19 -13.02 9.22
CA ALA A 220 1.76 -13.09 10.62
C ALA A 220 2.61 -12.15 11.51
N LEU A 221 3.94 -12.17 11.36
CA LEU A 221 4.85 -11.29 12.11
C LEU A 221 4.62 -9.81 11.79
N PHE A 222 4.36 -9.46 10.53
CA PHE A 222 4.00 -8.10 10.12
C PHE A 222 2.72 -7.64 10.81
N PHE A 223 1.65 -8.45 10.76
CA PHE A 223 0.39 -8.11 11.42
C PHE A 223 0.51 -8.03 12.94
N ILE A 224 1.31 -8.91 13.57
CA ILE A 224 1.61 -8.84 15.01
C ILE A 224 2.35 -7.53 15.32
N THR A 225 3.38 -7.18 14.54
CA THR A 225 4.15 -5.95 14.75
C THR A 225 3.27 -4.71 14.62
N ILE A 226 2.41 -4.66 13.60
CA ILE A 226 1.45 -3.57 13.43
C ILE A 226 0.46 -3.53 14.60
N GLY A 227 -0.03 -4.69 15.04
CA GLY A 227 -0.91 -4.78 16.21
C GLY A 227 -0.24 -4.26 17.48
N MET A 228 1.06 -4.52 17.67
CA MET A 228 1.82 -4.01 18.82
C MET A 228 2.03 -2.49 18.79
N GLN A 229 1.88 -1.83 17.64
CA GLN A 229 1.93 -0.37 17.53
C GLN A 229 0.61 0.28 17.98
N ILE A 230 -0.43 -0.50 18.30
CA ILE A 230 -1.70 0.01 18.78
C ILE A 230 -1.62 0.35 20.27
N ASN A 231 -1.76 1.64 20.59
CA ASN A 231 -2.07 2.09 21.93
C ASN A 231 -3.56 1.85 22.23
N VAL A 232 -3.83 0.82 23.01
CA VAL A 232 -5.19 0.40 23.40
C VAL A 232 -5.90 1.48 24.21
N ASN A 233 -5.20 2.20 25.09
CA ASN A 233 -5.81 3.26 25.89
C ASN A 233 -6.31 4.40 25.01
N PHE A 234 -5.49 4.83 24.04
CA PHE A 234 -5.88 5.85 23.06
C PHE A 234 -7.06 5.37 22.20
N PHE A 235 -7.06 4.12 21.77
CA PHE A 235 -8.16 3.54 21.00
C PHE A 235 -9.48 3.54 21.79
N MET A 236 -9.46 3.17 23.07
CA MET A 236 -10.66 3.17 23.91
C MET A 236 -11.18 4.59 24.15
N GLU A 237 -10.29 5.56 24.34
CA GLU A 237 -10.67 6.96 24.53
C GLU A 237 -11.28 7.58 23.25
N LYS A 238 -10.70 7.29 22.08
CA LYS A 238 -11.11 7.86 20.79
C LYS A 238 -11.91 6.89 19.92
N PHE A 239 -12.51 5.86 20.51
CA PHE A 239 -13.15 4.75 19.79
C PHE A 239 -14.11 5.22 18.70
N PHE A 240 -15.08 6.08 19.07
CA PHE A 240 -16.08 6.60 18.14
C PHE A 240 -15.47 7.43 17.01
N VAL A 241 -14.44 8.21 17.29
CA VAL A 241 -13.73 9.03 16.30
C VAL A 241 -13.03 8.15 15.28
N VAL A 242 -12.33 7.11 15.75
CA VAL A 242 -11.60 6.17 14.89
C VAL A 242 -12.56 5.43 13.96
N ILE A 243 -13.66 4.89 14.49
CA ILE A 243 -14.66 4.16 13.69
C ILE A 243 -15.34 5.10 12.69
N PHE A 244 -15.69 6.32 13.11
CA PHE A 244 -16.29 7.32 12.22
C PHE A 244 -15.37 7.69 11.06
N LEU A 245 -14.11 8.00 11.34
CA LEU A 245 -13.11 8.34 10.32
C LEU A 245 -12.82 7.16 9.40
N LEU A 246 -12.76 5.94 9.93
CA LEU A 246 -12.58 4.73 9.13
C LEU A 246 -13.71 4.57 8.10
N ILE A 247 -14.97 4.67 8.54
CA ILE A 247 -16.12 4.56 7.64
C ILE A 247 -16.08 5.67 6.58
N LEU A 248 -15.77 6.89 7.01
CA LEU A 248 -15.67 8.04 6.11
C LEU A 248 -14.59 7.84 5.05
N VAL A 249 -13.39 7.44 5.45
CA VAL A 249 -12.24 7.24 4.55
C VAL A 249 -12.50 6.07 3.59
N MET A 250 -12.99 4.94 4.09
CA MET A 250 -13.30 3.78 3.24
C MET A 250 -14.44 4.09 2.27
N GLY A 251 -15.49 4.78 2.73
CA GLY A 251 -16.60 5.22 1.90
C GLY A 251 -16.15 6.22 0.82
N PHE A 252 -15.34 7.20 1.21
CA PHE A 252 -14.78 8.20 0.29
C PHE A 252 -13.91 7.55 -0.80
N LYS A 253 -13.01 6.65 -0.42
CA LYS A 253 -12.18 5.91 -1.38
C LYS A 253 -13.03 5.05 -2.30
N THR A 254 -14.02 4.34 -1.75
CA THR A 254 -14.98 3.55 -2.53
C THR A 254 -15.71 4.43 -3.56
N ALA A 255 -16.16 5.62 -3.16
CA ALA A 255 -16.87 6.55 -4.04
C ALA A 255 -15.99 6.99 -5.21
N ILE A 256 -14.72 7.32 -4.96
CA ILE A 256 -13.77 7.72 -6.01
C ILE A 256 -13.52 6.56 -6.99
N ILE A 257 -13.22 5.36 -6.47
CA ILE A 257 -12.93 4.19 -7.31
C ILE A 257 -14.19 3.78 -8.12
N TYR A 258 -15.37 3.82 -7.49
CA TYR A 258 -16.63 3.52 -8.17
C TYR A 258 -16.91 4.53 -9.29
N ALA A 259 -16.79 5.83 -9.01
CA ALA A 259 -17.02 6.87 -10.01
C ALA A 259 -16.07 6.71 -11.21
N LEU A 260 -14.78 6.44 -10.95
CA LEU A 260 -13.79 6.16 -11.98
C LEU A 260 -14.17 4.92 -12.80
N LEU A 261 -14.39 3.78 -12.16
CA LEU A 261 -14.63 2.52 -12.86
C LEU A 261 -15.98 2.48 -13.57
N ARG A 262 -16.96 3.29 -13.14
CA ARG A 262 -18.28 3.36 -13.78
C ARG A 262 -18.21 3.79 -15.24
N PHE A 263 -17.20 4.56 -15.62
CA PHE A 263 -16.95 4.97 -17.01
C PHE A 263 -16.45 3.81 -17.89
N PHE A 264 -15.85 2.78 -17.31
CA PHE A 264 -15.18 1.70 -18.05
C PHE A 264 -15.81 0.30 -17.85
N ARG A 265 -16.59 0.13 -16.79
CA ARG A 265 -17.19 -1.14 -16.37
C ARG A 265 -18.66 -0.94 -16.00
N ASP A 266 -19.42 -2.03 -16.00
CA ASP A 266 -20.80 -2.03 -15.53
C ASP A 266 -20.87 -1.66 -14.04
N ALA A 267 -22.03 -1.15 -13.60
CA ALA A 267 -22.20 -0.64 -12.24
C ALA A 267 -21.92 -1.71 -11.17
N LYS A 268 -22.23 -2.99 -11.45
CA LYS A 268 -22.02 -4.11 -10.54
C LYS A 268 -20.55 -4.45 -10.40
N THR A 269 -19.81 -4.55 -11.50
CA THR A 269 -18.35 -4.74 -11.47
C THR A 269 -17.66 -3.55 -10.81
N ALA A 270 -18.04 -2.31 -11.15
CA ALA A 270 -17.41 -1.11 -10.60
C ALA A 270 -17.55 -1.01 -9.08
N ILE A 271 -18.76 -1.22 -8.52
CA ILE A 271 -18.95 -1.11 -7.07
C ILE A 271 -18.27 -2.24 -6.31
N LYS A 272 -18.30 -3.46 -6.86
CA LYS A 272 -17.62 -4.61 -6.26
C LYS A 272 -16.11 -4.38 -6.23
N THR A 273 -15.50 -3.93 -7.34
CA THR A 273 -14.07 -3.60 -7.37
C THR A 273 -13.74 -2.44 -6.42
N ALA A 274 -14.58 -1.41 -6.33
CA ALA A 274 -14.37 -0.29 -5.42
C ALA A 274 -14.39 -0.72 -3.94
N LEU A 275 -15.37 -1.53 -3.55
CA LEU A 275 -15.48 -2.09 -2.19
C LEU A 275 -14.31 -3.02 -1.86
N SER A 276 -13.82 -3.80 -2.83
CA SER A 276 -12.65 -4.66 -2.62
C SER A 276 -11.35 -3.89 -2.39
N LEU A 277 -11.29 -2.60 -2.78
CA LEU A 277 -10.11 -1.75 -2.69
C LEU A 277 -10.27 -0.62 -1.66
N ALA A 278 -11.37 -0.59 -0.90
CA ALA A 278 -11.75 0.50 0.00
C ALA A 278 -10.78 0.70 1.18
N GLN A 279 -10.07 -0.34 1.57
CA GLN A 279 -9.15 -0.34 2.70
C GLN A 279 -7.84 0.36 2.40
N ILE A 280 -7.11 0.65 3.48
CA ILE A 280 -5.80 1.26 3.44
C ILE A 280 -4.75 0.15 3.56
N GLY A 281 -3.77 0.15 2.66
CA GLY A 281 -2.78 -0.94 2.55
C GLY A 281 -1.58 -0.85 3.48
N GLU A 282 -0.79 -1.92 3.52
CA GLU A 282 0.48 -2.06 4.22
C GLU A 282 1.48 -0.94 3.88
N PHE A 283 1.56 -0.54 2.61
CA PHE A 283 2.45 0.54 2.20
C PHE A 283 2.07 1.89 2.80
N SER A 284 0.78 2.12 3.03
CA SER A 284 0.30 3.33 3.71
C SER A 284 0.78 3.38 5.14
N PHE A 285 0.81 2.24 5.84
CA PHE A 285 1.40 2.15 7.19
C PHE A 285 2.87 2.55 7.15
N VAL A 286 3.64 2.04 6.19
CA VAL A 286 5.06 2.42 6.00
C VAL A 286 5.19 3.92 5.74
N ILE A 287 4.35 4.49 4.89
CA ILE A 287 4.31 5.93 4.59
C ILE A 287 4.05 6.76 5.85
N PHE A 288 3.04 6.39 6.64
CA PHE A 288 2.67 7.13 7.85
C PHE A 288 3.71 6.99 8.96
N LEU A 289 4.29 5.79 9.14
CA LEU A 289 5.34 5.56 10.12
C LEU A 289 6.59 6.39 9.81
N ASN A 290 7.06 6.35 8.56
CA ASN A 290 8.22 7.16 8.13
C ASN A 290 7.95 8.66 8.25
N SER A 291 6.74 9.10 7.89
CA SER A 291 6.37 10.52 7.98
C SER A 291 6.31 11.02 9.43
N GLY A 292 5.92 10.15 10.37
CA GLY A 292 5.98 10.41 11.81
C GLY A 292 7.41 10.61 12.30
N SER A 293 8.33 9.70 11.90
CA SER A 293 9.75 9.80 12.24
C SER A 293 10.41 11.09 11.72
N HIS A 294 9.97 11.58 10.55
CA HIS A 294 10.45 12.84 9.97
C HIS A 294 9.68 14.10 10.43
N GLN A 295 8.76 13.97 11.40
CA GLN A 295 7.92 15.08 11.90
C GLN A 295 7.15 15.84 10.80
N LEU A 296 6.75 15.14 9.74
CA LEU A 296 6.05 15.74 8.59
C LEU A 296 4.57 16.04 8.86
N PHE A 297 4.05 15.59 10.00
CA PHE A 297 2.68 15.85 10.44
C PHE A 297 2.60 17.23 11.09
N ASN A 298 2.50 18.29 10.28
CA ASN A 298 2.25 19.62 10.79
C ASN A 298 0.79 20.04 10.55
N LEU A 299 0.08 20.39 11.62
CA LEU A 299 -1.25 20.98 11.57
C LEU A 299 -1.11 22.48 11.34
N GLN A 300 -1.82 23.05 10.36
CA GLN A 300 -1.95 24.51 10.31
C GLN A 300 -2.98 24.91 11.37
N GLU A 301 -2.52 25.30 12.56
CA GLU A 301 -3.35 25.48 13.77
C GLU A 301 -4.52 26.47 13.68
N LYS A 302 -4.84 27.08 12.53
CA LYS A 302 -5.87 28.12 12.43
C LYS A 302 -6.76 28.10 11.18
N LYS A 303 -6.78 27.01 10.40
CA LYS A 303 -7.63 26.92 9.18
C LYS A 303 -8.29 25.54 9.05
N GLY A 304 -9.45 25.49 8.38
CA GLY A 304 -10.17 24.26 8.05
C GLY A 304 -11.10 23.72 9.14
N ILE A 305 -11.79 22.61 8.82
CA ILE A 305 -12.75 21.94 9.71
C ILE A 305 -12.05 21.44 10.99
N LEU A 306 -10.79 20.99 10.92
CA LEU A 306 -10.06 20.62 12.16
C LEU A 306 -9.83 21.82 13.07
N GLY A 307 -9.46 22.99 12.54
CA GLY A 307 -9.33 24.20 13.35
C GLY A 307 -10.64 24.61 14.02
N PHE A 308 -11.77 24.49 13.30
CA PHE A 308 -13.10 24.75 13.85
C PHE A 308 -13.53 23.74 14.91
N LEU A 309 -13.25 22.44 14.70
CA LEU A 309 -13.58 21.37 15.64
C LEU A 309 -12.72 21.41 16.90
N HIS A 310 -11.46 21.85 16.77
CA HIS A 310 -10.57 22.11 17.90
C HIS A 310 -11.06 23.30 18.73
N GLN A 311 -11.46 24.39 18.07
CA GLN A 311 -12.02 25.58 18.74
C GLN A 311 -13.33 25.29 19.49
N LYS A 312 -14.16 24.36 18.97
CA LYS A 312 -15.40 23.93 19.62
C LYS A 312 -15.23 22.83 20.66
N ASN A 313 -14.01 22.38 20.94
CA ASN A 313 -13.71 21.30 21.89
C ASN A 313 -14.39 19.95 21.57
N ILE A 314 -14.80 19.74 20.32
CA ILE A 314 -15.51 18.51 19.87
C ILE A 314 -14.50 17.40 19.56
N LEU A 315 -13.31 17.77 19.05
CA LEU A 315 -12.22 16.86 18.70
C LEU A 315 -10.88 17.44 19.17
N ASN A 316 -10.41 16.95 20.31
CA ASN A 316 -9.07 17.25 20.81
C ASN A 316 -8.12 16.15 20.31
N ILE A 317 -7.57 16.33 19.11
CA ILE A 317 -6.52 15.48 18.54
C ILE A 317 -5.22 16.28 18.64
N ALA A 318 -4.32 15.89 19.54
CA ALA A 318 -3.00 16.49 19.59
C ALA A 318 -2.18 16.07 18.36
N GLN A 319 -1.16 16.84 18.00
CA GLN A 319 -0.25 16.50 16.89
C GLN A 319 0.43 15.13 17.09
N ASN A 320 0.65 14.74 18.35
CA ASN A 320 1.19 13.43 18.75
C ASN A 320 0.20 12.27 18.51
N ASP A 321 -1.10 12.56 18.46
CA ASP A 321 -2.17 11.56 18.34
C ASP A 321 -2.45 11.18 16.88
N ILE A 322 -2.07 12.04 15.93
CA ILE A 322 -2.32 11.85 14.49
C ILE A 322 -1.69 10.55 14.01
N HIS A 323 -0.44 10.30 14.40
CA HIS A 323 0.27 9.08 14.04
C HIS A 323 -0.50 7.84 14.50
N GLN A 324 -0.98 7.85 15.75
CA GLN A 324 -1.76 6.75 16.32
C GLN A 324 -3.09 6.56 15.59
N LEU A 325 -3.77 7.66 15.25
CA LEU A 325 -5.04 7.64 14.53
C LEU A 325 -4.87 7.04 13.12
N LEU A 326 -3.83 7.45 12.39
CA LEU A 326 -3.52 6.91 11.06
C LEU A 326 -3.22 5.42 11.13
N ILE A 327 -2.42 4.98 12.11
CA ILE A 327 -2.14 3.54 12.32
C ILE A 327 -3.44 2.78 12.57
N LEU A 328 -4.27 3.26 13.51
CA LEU A 328 -5.55 2.61 13.83
C LEU A 328 -6.45 2.50 12.60
N MET A 329 -6.55 3.55 11.79
CA MET A 329 -7.32 3.50 10.53
C MET A 329 -6.78 2.43 9.58
N VAL A 330 -5.46 2.32 9.43
CA VAL A 330 -4.84 1.28 8.59
C VAL A 330 -5.19 -0.11 9.13
N VAL A 331 -4.94 -0.39 10.42
CA VAL A 331 -5.18 -1.71 11.01
C VAL A 331 -6.64 -2.12 10.95
N PHE A 332 -7.54 -1.25 11.41
CA PHE A 332 -8.97 -1.57 11.45
C PHE A 332 -9.56 -1.67 10.04
N SER A 333 -9.08 -0.89 9.06
CA SER A 333 -9.54 -1.06 7.68
C SER A 333 -9.11 -2.42 7.11
N MET A 334 -7.87 -2.86 7.37
CA MET A 334 -7.40 -4.19 7.00
C MET A 334 -8.18 -5.29 7.72
N LEU A 335 -8.50 -5.13 9.00
CA LEU A 335 -9.31 -6.07 9.77
C LEU A 335 -10.75 -6.16 9.26
N ALA A 336 -11.35 -5.04 8.83
CA ALA A 336 -12.71 -4.99 8.29
C ALA A 336 -12.80 -5.59 6.87
N THR A 337 -11.71 -5.57 6.11
CA THR A 337 -11.70 -5.95 4.68
C THR A 337 -12.19 -7.37 4.39
N PRO A 338 -11.73 -8.43 5.10
CA PRO A 338 -12.22 -9.78 4.86
C PRO A 338 -13.75 -9.91 5.02
N PHE A 339 -14.34 -9.15 5.94
CA PHE A 339 -15.80 -9.14 6.13
C PHE A 339 -16.51 -8.46 4.96
N ILE A 340 -16.00 -7.32 4.49
CA ILE A 340 -16.53 -6.62 3.32
C ILE A 340 -16.46 -7.52 2.08
N LEU A 341 -15.33 -8.20 1.88
CA LEU A 341 -15.12 -9.13 0.75
C LEU A 341 -16.04 -10.35 0.84
N LYS A 342 -16.24 -10.91 2.04
CA LYS A 342 -17.17 -12.03 2.25
C LYS A 342 -18.61 -11.67 1.90
N TYR A 343 -19.06 -10.45 2.22
CA TYR A 343 -20.42 -9.97 1.95
C TYR A 343 -20.53 -9.07 0.72
N LEU A 344 -19.53 -9.11 -0.16
CA LEU A 344 -19.40 -8.19 -1.29
C LEU A 344 -20.61 -8.17 -2.21
N GLU A 345 -21.23 -9.33 -2.44
CA GLU A 345 -22.43 -9.44 -3.29
C GLU A 345 -23.64 -8.75 -2.67
N SER A 346 -23.93 -9.02 -1.39
CA SER A 346 -25.05 -8.42 -0.67
C SER A 346 -24.89 -6.90 -0.55
N ILE A 347 -23.69 -6.43 -0.21
CA ILE A 347 -23.40 -4.99 -0.08
C ILE A 347 -23.58 -4.29 -1.43
N ALA A 348 -23.02 -4.87 -2.51
CA ALA A 348 -23.17 -4.32 -3.85
C ALA A 348 -24.63 -4.25 -4.31
N GLN A 349 -25.43 -5.29 -4.03
CA GLN A 349 -26.84 -5.32 -4.37
C GLN A 349 -27.66 -4.28 -3.61
N PHE A 350 -27.39 -4.10 -2.31
CA PHE A 350 -28.05 -3.10 -1.48
C PHE A 350 -27.82 -1.67 -2.03
N ILE A 351 -26.56 -1.34 -2.35
CA ILE A 351 -26.18 -0.03 -2.90
C ILE A 351 -26.84 0.22 -4.27
N LEU A 352 -26.95 -0.81 -5.12
CA LEU A 352 -27.52 -0.68 -6.46
C LEU A 352 -29.07 -0.68 -6.48
N HIS A 353 -29.73 -1.40 -5.57
CA HIS A 353 -31.20 -1.38 -5.45
C HIS A 353 -31.71 -0.01 -5.03
N GLN A 354 -31.04 0.65 -4.08
CA GLN A 354 -31.40 1.99 -3.62
C GLN A 354 -31.36 3.01 -4.78
N LYS A 355 -30.38 2.89 -5.68
CA LYS A 355 -30.24 3.73 -6.87
C LYS A 355 -31.26 3.44 -7.98
N SER A 356 -31.86 2.26 -7.98
CA SER A 356 -32.90 1.88 -8.95
C SER A 356 -34.27 2.44 -8.53
N GLN A 357 -34.53 2.55 -7.22
CA GLN A 357 -35.74 3.19 -6.68
C GLN A 357 -35.68 4.73 -6.76
N GLU A 358 -34.50 5.36 -6.68
CA GLU A 358 -34.36 6.82 -6.88
C GLU A 358 -34.56 7.27 -8.35
N ASN A 359 -34.45 6.37 -9.33
CA ASN A 359 -34.58 6.68 -10.76
C ASN A 359 -35.95 6.29 -11.36
N GLU A 360 -36.89 5.78 -10.57
CA GLU A 360 -38.28 5.71 -11.03
C GLU A 360 -38.89 7.12 -10.97
N PRO A 361 -39.29 7.74 -12.09
CA PRO A 361 -40.08 8.95 -12.01
C PRO A 361 -41.36 8.59 -11.28
N ALA A 362 -41.67 9.34 -10.21
CA ALA A 362 -42.92 9.22 -9.47
C ALA A 362 -44.06 9.10 -10.48
N LYS A 363 -44.62 7.88 -10.60
CA LYS A 363 -45.83 7.66 -11.37
C LYS A 363 -46.91 8.49 -10.69
N LYS A 364 -47.25 9.62 -11.33
CA LYS A 364 -48.39 10.46 -10.99
C LYS A 364 -49.68 9.66 -11.04
#